data_AF-A0A2M7A7E2-F1
#
_entry.id   AF-A0A2M7A7E2-F1
#
_cell.length_a   1.000
_cell.length_b   1.000
_cell.length_c   1.000
_cell.angle_alpha   90.00
_cell.angle_beta   90.00
_cell.angle_gamma   90.00
#
_symmetry.space_group_name_H-M   'P 1'
#
loop_
_entity.id
_entity.type
_entity.pdbx_description
1 polymer ?
#
loop_
_entity_poly.entity_id
_entity_poly.type
_entity_poly.pdbx_seq_one_letter_code
_entity_poly.pdbx_strand_id
1 'polypeptide(L)' 'MRTPDALQLAAALSVGCEAFLTNDHDLERVTDLRVRVLDNLLF' A
#
# COMPACT_ATOMS: atom_id res chain seq x y z
N MET A 1 10.47 5.00 1.42
CA MET A 1 9.77 5.07 0.13
C MET A 1 10.81 5.23 -0.97
N ARG A 2 10.81 4.31 -1.92
CA ARG A 2 11.65 4.29 -3.12
C ARG A 2 10.76 4.50 -4.35
N THR A 3 11.37 4.74 -5.51
CA THR A 3 10.64 4.94 -6.77
C THR A 3 9.67 3.79 -7.11
N PRO A 4 10.02 2.49 -6.93
CA PRO A 4 9.07 1.41 -7.16
C PRO A 4 7.83 1.47 -6.26
N ASP A 5 8.00 1.75 -4.96
CA ASP A 5 6.88 1.86 -4.02
C ASP A 5 5.90 2.95 -4.44
N ALA A 6 6.42 4.12 -4.83
CA ALA A 6 5.60 5.25 -5.27
C ALA A 6 4.82 4.90 -6.56
N LEU A 7 5.45 4.19 -7.50
CA LEU A 7 4.79 3.77 -8.74
C LEU A 7 3.67 2.76 -8.47
N GLN A 8 3.89 1.80 -7.57
CA GLN A 8 2.87 0.81 -7.20
C GLN A 8 1.66 1.45 -6.51
N LEU A 9 1.89 2.39 -5.58
CA LEU A 9 0.83 3.15 -4.93
C LEU A 9 0.06 4.03 -5.93
N ALA A 10 0.76 4.72 -6.83
CA ALA A 10 0.13 5.52 -7.88
C ALA A 10 -0.72 4.66 -8.83
N ALA A 11 -0.26 3.46 -9.17
CA ALA A 11 -1.04 2.53 -9.99
C ALA A 11 -2.33 2.09 -9.27
N ALA A 12 -2.24 1.75 -7.98
CA ALA A 12 -3.41 1.35 -7.18
C ALA A 12 -4.43 2.50 -7.04
N LEU A 13 -3.97 3.73 -6.83
CA LEU A 13 -4.82 4.93 -6.84
C LEU A 13 -5.47 5.16 -8.20
N SER A 14 -4.70 5.05 -9.29
CA SER A 14 -5.17 5.29 -10.67
C SER A 14 -6.31 4.36 -11.08
N VAL A 15 -6.27 3.10 -10.66
CA VAL A 15 -7.33 2.11 -10.94
C VAL A 15 -8.46 2.12 -9.89
N GLY A 16 -8.36 2.98 -8.86
CA GLY A 16 -9.38 3.10 -7.82
C GLY A 16 -9.44 1.91 -6.86
N CYS A 17 -8.30 1.28 -6.55
CA CYS A 17 -8.25 0.21 -5.55
C CYS A 17 -8.77 0.71 -4.19
N GLU A 18 -9.57 -0.10 -3.52
CA GLU A 18 -10.02 0.19 -2.16
C GLU A 18 -8.86 0.13 -1.15
N ALA A 19 -7.91 -0.80 -1.36
CA ALA A 19 -6.77 -1.00 -0.49
C ALA A 19 -5.53 -1.51 -1.25
N PHE A 20 -4.35 -1.30 -0.65
CA PHE A 20 -3.07 -1.81 -1.12
C PHE A 20 -2.49 -2.81 -0.12
N LEU A 21 -2.37 -4.07 -0.51
CA LEU A 21 -1.79 -5.13 0.30
C LEU A 21 -0.27 -5.20 0.07
N THR A 22 0.51 -5.18 1.14
CA THR A 22 1.98 -5.21 1.07
C THR A 22 2.59 -5.99 2.23
N ASN A 23 3.83 -6.42 2.09
CA ASN A 23 4.64 -6.94 3.21
C ASN A 23 5.52 -5.83 3.82
N ASP A 24 5.55 -4.66 3.19
CA ASP A 24 6.39 -3.55 3.63
C ASP A 24 5.64 -2.68 4.66
N HIS A 25 6.04 -2.82 5.92
CA HIS A 25 5.49 -2.07 7.06
C HIS A 25 5.68 -0.55 6.92
N ASP A 26 6.71 -0.12 6.19
CA ASP A 26 6.99 1.30 5.98
C ASP A 26 5.89 2.03 5.20
N LEU A 27 5.08 1.30 4.43
CA LEU A 27 4.04 1.90 3.60
C LEU A 27 2.74 2.20 4.37
N GLU A 28 2.59 1.74 5.62
CA GLU A 28 1.44 2.11 6.46
C GLU A 28 1.36 3.63 6.74
N ARG A 29 2.45 4.37 6.55
CA ARG A 29 2.48 5.84 6.68
C ARG A 29 1.72 6.58 5.57
N VAL A 30 1.33 5.90 4.50
CA VAL A 30 0.60 6.50 3.37
C VAL A 30 -0.88 6.64 3.74
N THR A 31 -1.41 7.86 3.69
CA THR A 31 -2.76 8.16 4.18
C THR A 31 -3.83 8.24 3.09
N ASP A 32 -3.42 8.46 1.84
CA ASP A 32 -4.34 8.65 0.70
C ASP A 32 -4.89 7.33 0.13
N LEU A 33 -4.31 6.20 0.52
CA LEU A 33 -4.72 4.86 0.13
C LEU A 33 -4.73 3.95 1.36
N ARG A 34 -5.76 3.12 1.52
CA ARG A 34 -5.83 2.18 2.64
C ARG A 34 -4.77 1.09 2.45
N VAL A 35 -3.62 1.23 3.12
CA VAL A 35 -2.59 0.19 3.11
C VAL A 35 -2.93 -0.89 4.16
N ARG A 36 -2.74 -2.15 3.78
CA ARG A 36 -2.83 -3.32 4.67
C ARG A 36 -1.51 -4.07 4.61
N VAL A 37 -0.88 -4.28 5.75
CA VAL A 37 0.28 -5.15 5.84
C VAL A 37 -0.16 -6.58 6.02
N LEU A 38 0.46 -7.52 5.29
CA LEU A 38 0.07 -8.94 5.31
C LEU A 38 0.16 -9.55 6.71
N ASP A 39 1.21 -9.23 7.47
CA ASP A 39 1.38 -9.70 8.85
C ASP A 39 0.22 -9.26 9.76
N ASN A 40 -0.43 -8.14 9.45
CA ASN A 40 -1.57 -7.61 10.19
C ASN A 40 -2.92 -8.26 9.79
N LEU A 41 -2.93 -9.15 8.80
CA LEU A 41 -4.12 -9.85 8.30
C LEU A 41 -4.19 -11.32 8.73
N LEU A 42 -3.08 -11.87 9.21
CA LEU A 42 -3.00 -13.25 9.70
C LEU A 42 -3.39 -13.27 11.17
N PHE A 43 -4.69 -13.50 11.42
CA PHE A 43 -5.22 -13.93 12.72
C PHE A 43 -5.17 -15.46 12.81
#